data_AF-A0A942RPP9-F1
#
_entry.id   AF-A0A942RPP9-F1
#
_cell.length_a   1.000
_cell.length_b   1.000
_cell.length_c   1.000
_cell.angle_alpha   90.00
_cell.angle_beta   90.00
_cell.angle_gamma   90.00
#
_symmetry.space_group_name_H-M   'P 1'
#
loop_
_entity.id
_entity.type
_entity.pdbx_description
1 polymer ?
#
loop_
_entity_poly.entity_id
_entity_poly.type
_entity_poly.pdbx_seq_one_letter_code
_entity_poly.pdbx_strand_id
1 'polypeptide(L)'
;MSDNKNIKVIYDPLTELMTYYADKKGEAKVAKKKYDTIEEVLKNRIIDGEKIGLEKDLDEGLKKYSALEIINTILLDGMKVVGELFGSGQMQLPFVLQSAEVMKAAVKHLEQFMEKADTSTKGIMVIATVKGDVHDIGKNLVDIILTNNGYKVINLGIKCPVETMLHAVEEYKANAIGMSGLLVKSTVIMKENLEVMNERGIAIPVVLGGAALTRRYVENDLQSVYKGHVSYANDAFDGLHFMERVASGNLEKKKEISPAEADETVEDNLTGQEAKIYLAEKDASTSFSVTLKPQTSNLKSIEQIPIAPFLGSKVVENISLDELFSYVNDVALIRGQWQVRKGKLAQEDYQKLLDEKIYPEYESLKLKVKNEKLLEPKVVYGYFQCQSDGNDLIVHKMTNGELRITNYEFQTPNLKSQTLRFTFPRQTTDRFLCLSDFFASKESGKFDVVAMMLVTMGNRASEYSKQLFESNNYKDYLYFHGLSVECAEALAELWHKKIREEFGIASTDAKEMKRLFSQGYQGSRFSFGYPACPNLEDQSKLFELLQPERIGVELTEEFQLVPEQSTSAIIVHHPQAKYFNVK
;
A
#
# COMPACT_ATOMS: atom_id res chain seq x y z
N MET A 1 -41.21 23.86 -21.72
CA MET A 1 -42.12 24.01 -20.56
C MET A 1 -42.55 22.64 -20.10
N SER A 2 -41.92 22.13 -19.05
CA SER A 2 -42.53 21.20 -18.08
C SER A 2 -41.50 20.93 -16.99
N ASP A 3 -41.85 21.35 -15.78
CA ASP A 3 -41.02 21.47 -14.60
C ASP A 3 -40.44 20.14 -14.10
N ASN A 4 -39.13 20.13 -13.82
CA ASN A 4 -38.49 19.06 -13.05
C ASN A 4 -38.37 19.54 -11.60
N LYS A 5 -39.40 19.25 -10.80
CA LYS A 5 -39.40 19.52 -9.36
C LYS A 5 -38.45 18.56 -8.66
N ASN A 6 -37.44 19.10 -8.00
CA ASN A 6 -36.61 18.44 -7.00
C ASN A 6 -37.51 17.79 -5.92
N ILE A 7 -37.62 16.46 -5.94
CA ILE A 7 -38.22 15.71 -4.85
C ILE A 7 -37.18 15.64 -3.72
N LYS A 8 -37.39 16.47 -2.70
CA LYS A 8 -36.72 16.33 -1.39
C LYS A 8 -37.12 14.96 -0.84
N VAL A 9 -36.17 14.04 -0.70
CA VAL A 9 -36.39 12.77 -0.01
C VAL A 9 -36.47 13.09 1.49
N ILE A 10 -37.69 13.16 2.03
CA ILE A 10 -37.99 13.43 3.45
C ILE A 10 -38.16 12.09 4.22
N TYR A 11 -38.17 10.96 3.52
CA TYR A 11 -38.53 9.66 4.05
C TYR A 11 -37.49 8.61 3.64
N ASP A 12 -36.77 8.07 4.63
CA ASP A 12 -35.87 6.93 4.49
C ASP A 12 -36.53 5.69 5.11
N PRO A 13 -37.07 4.77 4.30
CA PRO A 13 -37.76 3.58 4.78
C PRO A 13 -36.85 2.62 5.55
N LEU A 14 -35.52 2.68 5.35
CA LEU A 14 -34.56 1.84 6.07
C LEU A 14 -34.37 2.35 7.50
N THR A 15 -34.39 3.67 7.69
CA THR A 15 -34.38 4.31 9.00
C THR A 15 -35.68 4.05 9.78
N GLU A 16 -36.85 4.09 9.15
CA GLU A 16 -38.11 3.73 9.83
C GLU A 16 -38.15 2.25 10.22
N LEU A 17 -37.63 1.37 9.35
CA LEU A 17 -37.50 -0.05 9.64
C LEU A 17 -36.55 -0.30 10.83
N MET A 18 -35.41 0.38 10.86
CA MET A 18 -34.47 0.32 12.00
C MET A 18 -35.09 0.85 13.30
N THR A 19 -35.87 1.94 13.22
CA THR A 19 -36.55 2.51 14.39
C THR A 19 -37.65 1.57 14.90
N TYR A 20 -38.39 0.91 14.01
CA TYR A 20 -39.41 -0.08 14.34
C TYR A 20 -38.85 -1.33 15.02
N TYR A 21 -37.64 -1.78 14.62
CA TYR A 21 -36.99 -2.93 15.25
C TYR A 21 -36.18 -2.59 16.50
N ALA A 22 -35.73 -1.33 16.65
CA ALA A 22 -35.06 -0.84 17.86
C ALA A 22 -35.96 -0.85 19.11
N ASP A 23 -37.28 -0.82 18.93
CA ASP A 23 -38.25 -0.90 20.04
C ASP A 23 -38.64 -2.35 20.41
N LYS A 24 -38.22 -3.37 19.64
CA LYS A 24 -38.61 -4.78 19.85
C LYS A 24 -37.47 -5.76 20.16
N LYS A 25 -36.21 -5.34 20.10
CA LYS A 25 -35.08 -6.09 20.65
C LYS A 25 -34.40 -5.22 21.69
N GLY A 26 -34.23 -5.75 22.90
CA GLY A 26 -33.51 -5.10 23.99
C GLY A 26 -32.02 -4.96 23.69
N GLU A 27 -31.68 -4.18 22.68
CA GLU A 27 -30.33 -3.66 22.49
C GLU A 27 -30.15 -2.50 23.47
N ALA A 28 -29.10 -2.58 24.26
CA ALA A 28 -28.68 -1.47 25.11
C ALA A 28 -28.32 -0.29 24.20
N LYS A 29 -29.28 0.63 24.00
CA LYS A 29 -29.00 1.97 23.48
C LYS A 29 -27.90 2.55 24.36
N VAL A 30 -26.68 2.65 23.84
CA VAL A 30 -25.64 3.50 24.44
C VAL A 30 -26.26 4.88 24.54
N ALA A 31 -26.57 5.30 25.77
CA ALA A 31 -27.22 6.58 26.00
C ALA A 31 -26.31 7.67 25.42
N LYS A 32 -26.74 8.33 24.35
CA LYS A 32 -26.04 9.51 23.83
C LYS A 32 -25.88 10.49 24.99
N LYS A 33 -24.63 10.81 25.32
CA LYS A 33 -24.33 11.85 26.31
C LYS A 33 -25.06 13.12 25.86
N LYS A 34 -25.95 13.64 26.70
CA LYS A 34 -26.47 14.99 26.51
C LYS A 34 -25.37 15.94 26.94
N TYR A 35 -24.95 16.79 26.02
CA TYR A 35 -24.04 17.88 26.28
C TYR A 35 -24.86 19.13 26.58
N ASP A 36 -24.41 19.93 27.55
CA ASP A 36 -25.18 21.08 28.04
C ASP A 36 -24.89 22.35 27.23
N THR A 37 -23.80 22.36 26.44
CA THR A 37 -23.31 23.52 25.69
C THR A 37 -23.07 23.23 24.21
N ILE A 38 -23.23 24.23 23.33
CA ILE A 38 -23.05 24.05 21.89
C ILE A 38 -21.60 23.77 21.52
N GLU A 39 -20.67 24.30 22.31
CA GLU A 39 -19.23 24.09 22.20
C GLU A 39 -18.89 22.61 22.42
N GLU A 40 -19.46 22.00 23.47
CA GLU A 40 -19.29 20.57 23.73
C GLU A 40 -19.97 19.72 22.65
N VAL A 41 -21.17 20.09 22.18
CA VAL A 41 -21.84 19.37 21.09
C VAL A 41 -20.96 19.36 19.84
N LEU A 42 -20.51 20.53 19.38
CA LEU A 42 -19.68 20.66 18.18
C LEU A 42 -18.34 19.94 18.32
N LYS A 43 -17.69 20.05 19.49
CA LYS A 43 -16.44 19.33 19.78
C LYS A 43 -16.63 17.81 19.73
N ASN A 44 -17.67 17.29 20.37
CA ASN A 44 -17.91 15.83 20.40
C ASN A 44 -18.38 15.30 19.05
N ARG A 45 -19.07 16.08 18.22
CA ARG A 45 -19.36 15.68 16.83
C ARG A 45 -18.10 15.40 16.02
N ILE A 46 -17.07 16.20 16.20
CA ILE A 46 -15.77 15.97 15.57
C ILE A 46 -15.14 14.69 16.12
N ILE A 47 -15.09 14.52 17.45
CA ILE A 47 -14.49 13.34 18.10
C ILE A 47 -15.20 12.05 17.68
N ASP A 48 -16.53 12.06 17.63
CA ASP A 48 -17.36 10.89 17.33
C ASP A 48 -17.53 10.66 15.81
N GLY A 49 -17.10 11.61 14.97
CA GLY A 49 -17.30 11.55 13.52
C GLY A 49 -18.80 11.59 13.13
N GLU A 50 -19.63 12.32 13.88
CA GLU A 50 -21.07 12.39 13.66
C GLU A 50 -21.48 13.55 12.73
N LYS A 51 -21.67 13.23 11.44
CA LYS A 51 -22.12 14.16 10.40
C LYS A 51 -23.60 14.53 10.47
N ILE A 52 -24.46 13.61 10.95
CA ILE A 52 -25.92 13.80 10.92
C ILE A 52 -26.33 14.88 11.92
N GLY A 53 -26.92 15.97 11.42
CA GLY A 53 -27.35 17.11 12.24
C GLY A 53 -26.25 18.16 12.50
N LEU A 54 -25.05 17.96 11.94
CA LEU A 54 -23.91 18.88 12.09
C LEU A 54 -24.28 20.32 11.69
N GLU A 55 -24.91 20.52 10.52
CA GLU A 55 -25.26 21.86 10.00
C GLU A 55 -26.16 22.64 10.99
N LYS A 56 -27.12 21.96 11.63
CA LYS A 56 -28.01 22.59 12.61
C LYS A 56 -27.26 23.09 13.84
N ASP A 57 -26.31 22.29 14.32
CA ASP A 57 -25.52 22.65 15.49
C ASP A 57 -24.48 23.72 15.15
N LEU A 58 -23.98 23.75 13.91
CA LEU A 58 -23.15 24.85 13.41
C LEU A 58 -23.95 26.16 13.32
N ASP A 59 -25.18 26.11 12.81
CA ASP A 59 -26.07 27.26 12.75
C ASP A 59 -26.41 27.81 14.15
N GLU A 60 -26.55 26.94 15.15
CA GLU A 60 -26.71 27.36 16.55
C GLU A 60 -25.43 27.99 17.09
N GLY A 61 -24.26 27.43 16.78
CA GLY A 61 -22.96 28.00 17.13
C GLY A 61 -22.73 29.39 16.53
N LEU A 62 -23.16 29.60 15.28
CA LEU A 62 -23.07 30.88 14.55
C LEU A 62 -23.88 32.01 15.20
N LYS A 63 -24.83 31.70 16.08
CA LYS A 63 -25.54 32.72 16.87
C LYS A 63 -24.67 33.34 17.95
N LYS A 64 -23.61 32.64 18.38
CA LYS A 64 -22.75 33.01 19.51
C LYS A 64 -21.32 33.34 19.09
N TYR A 65 -20.82 32.71 18.04
CA TYR A 65 -19.43 32.81 17.58
C TYR A 65 -19.37 33.12 16.09
N SER A 66 -18.30 33.79 15.68
CA SER A 66 -17.98 33.89 14.25
C SER A 66 -17.62 32.52 13.66
N ALA A 67 -17.80 32.36 12.34
CA ALA A 67 -17.41 31.14 11.62
C ALA A 67 -15.94 30.75 11.88
N LEU A 68 -15.04 31.73 11.92
CA LEU A 68 -13.63 31.52 12.21
C LEU A 68 -13.38 31.06 13.65
N GLU A 69 -14.05 31.64 14.63
CA GLU A 69 -13.91 31.22 16.03
C GLU A 69 -14.38 29.78 16.21
N ILE A 70 -15.50 29.39 15.60
CA ILE A 70 -15.99 28.01 15.64
C ILE A 70 -14.92 27.04 15.12
N ILE A 71 -14.32 27.33 13.97
CA ILE A 71 -13.25 26.50 13.39
C ILE A 71 -12.03 26.46 14.30
N ASN A 72 -11.47 27.63 14.62
CA ASN A 72 -10.15 27.73 15.21
C ASN A 72 -10.09 27.35 16.69
N THR A 73 -11.21 27.51 17.40
CA THR A 73 -11.28 27.24 18.85
C THR A 73 -12.05 25.97 19.17
N ILE A 74 -13.23 25.75 18.58
CA ILE A 74 -14.10 24.64 18.99
C ILE A 74 -13.76 23.37 18.20
N LEU A 75 -13.81 23.45 16.87
CA LEU A 75 -13.63 22.28 16.01
C LEU A 75 -12.19 21.78 16.01
N LEU A 76 -11.21 22.69 15.95
CA LEU A 76 -9.79 22.32 16.07
C LEU A 76 -9.45 21.71 17.42
N ASP A 77 -10.09 22.14 18.53
CA ASP A 77 -9.89 21.49 19.83
C ASP A 77 -10.49 20.07 19.86
N GLY A 78 -11.54 19.81 19.09
CA GLY A 78 -12.02 18.45 18.83
C GLY A 78 -10.97 17.61 18.08
N MET A 79 -10.38 18.17 17.02
CA MET A 79 -9.33 17.50 16.24
C MET A 79 -8.05 17.24 17.05
N LYS A 80 -7.67 18.12 17.98
CA LYS A 80 -6.55 17.85 18.90
C LYS A 80 -6.80 16.60 19.74
N VAL A 81 -8.01 16.46 20.31
CA VAL A 81 -8.39 15.27 21.08
C VAL A 81 -8.35 14.02 20.20
N VAL A 82 -8.85 14.09 18.96
CA VAL A 82 -8.74 13.00 17.98
C VAL A 82 -7.27 12.59 17.76
N GLY A 83 -6.37 13.58 17.59
CA GLY A 83 -4.93 13.35 17.47
C GLY A 83 -4.31 12.67 18.69
N GLU A 84 -4.67 13.12 19.90
CA GLU A 84 -4.22 12.52 21.17
C GLU A 84 -4.72 11.08 21.35
N LEU A 85 -5.99 10.82 21.02
CA LEU A 85 -6.58 9.48 21.09
C LEU A 85 -5.94 8.53 20.08
N PHE A 86 -5.63 9.00 18.87
CA PHE A 86 -4.91 8.21 17.88
C PHE A 86 -3.47 7.94 18.32
N GLY A 87 -2.73 8.98 18.72
CA GLY A 87 -1.33 8.86 19.15
C GLY A 87 -1.15 7.99 20.40
N SER A 88 -2.17 7.94 21.27
CA SER A 88 -2.19 7.02 22.41
C SER A 88 -2.62 5.59 22.05
N GLY A 89 -3.08 5.34 20.82
CA GLY A 89 -3.57 4.05 20.33
C GLY A 89 -4.98 3.70 20.79
N GLN A 90 -5.75 4.67 21.30
CA GLN A 90 -7.14 4.50 21.73
C GLN A 90 -8.14 4.69 20.58
N MET A 91 -7.76 5.41 19.52
CA MET A 91 -8.54 5.60 18.31
C MET A 91 -7.81 5.03 17.10
N GLN A 92 -8.55 4.38 16.20
CA GLN A 92 -8.00 3.77 14.98
C GLN A 92 -8.11 4.72 13.79
N LEU A 93 -7.28 4.50 12.77
CA LEU A 93 -7.20 5.37 11.60
C LEU A 93 -8.54 5.62 10.89
N PRO A 94 -9.41 4.62 10.67
CA PRO A 94 -10.70 4.87 10.01
C PRO A 94 -11.58 5.88 10.74
N PHE A 95 -11.50 5.93 12.07
CA PHE A 95 -12.27 6.88 12.88
C PHE A 95 -11.67 8.28 12.85
N VAL A 96 -10.34 8.40 12.80
CA VAL A 96 -9.67 9.69 12.57
C VAL A 96 -10.09 10.27 11.22
N LEU A 97 -10.14 9.42 10.18
CA LEU A 97 -10.60 9.83 8.86
C LEU A 97 -12.08 10.21 8.86
N GLN A 98 -12.91 9.52 9.63
CA GLN A 98 -14.31 9.90 9.81
C GLN A 98 -14.46 11.28 10.50
N SER A 99 -13.68 11.55 11.55
CA SER A 99 -13.63 12.87 12.21
C SER A 99 -13.21 13.97 11.23
N ALA A 100 -12.24 13.67 10.39
CA ALA A 100 -11.78 14.52 9.30
C ALA A 100 -12.88 14.85 8.28
N GLU A 101 -13.72 13.88 7.90
CA GLU A 101 -14.88 14.12 7.02
C GLU A 101 -15.87 15.10 7.65
N VAL A 102 -16.14 14.97 8.95
CA VAL A 102 -17.03 15.89 9.69
C VAL A 102 -16.40 17.28 9.78
N MET A 103 -15.09 17.37 10.05
CA MET A 103 -14.36 18.64 10.05
C MET A 103 -14.47 19.33 8.69
N LYS A 104 -14.24 18.61 7.59
CA LYS A 104 -14.34 19.16 6.23
C LYS A 104 -15.77 19.63 5.91
N ALA A 105 -16.77 18.84 6.29
CA ALA A 105 -18.18 19.21 6.12
C ALA A 105 -18.53 20.47 6.92
N ALA A 106 -18.01 20.60 8.14
CA ALA A 106 -18.21 21.77 8.97
C ALA A 106 -17.57 23.02 8.38
N VAL A 107 -16.31 22.94 7.95
CA VAL A 107 -15.61 24.05 7.31
C VAL A 107 -16.36 24.50 6.04
N LYS A 108 -16.77 23.57 5.19
CA LYS A 108 -17.55 23.87 3.97
C LYS A 108 -18.87 24.60 4.26
N HIS A 109 -19.54 24.26 5.36
CA HIS A 109 -20.75 24.97 5.79
C HIS A 109 -20.41 26.37 6.27
N LEU A 110 -19.40 26.50 7.13
CA LEU A 110 -18.99 27.76 7.73
C LEU A 110 -18.35 28.75 6.73
N GLU A 111 -17.72 28.28 5.66
CA GLU A 111 -17.16 29.11 4.56
C GLU A 111 -18.19 30.04 3.93
N GLN A 112 -19.47 29.67 3.95
CA GLN A 112 -20.56 30.49 3.42
C GLN A 112 -20.79 31.77 4.25
N PHE A 113 -20.29 31.78 5.49
CA PHE A 113 -20.42 32.85 6.47
C PHE A 113 -19.11 33.58 6.74
N MET A 114 -18.02 33.24 6.03
CA MET A 114 -16.71 33.90 6.15
C MET A 114 -16.56 34.99 5.08
N GLU A 115 -15.87 36.09 5.42
CA GLU A 115 -15.42 37.05 4.41
C GLU A 115 -14.21 36.48 3.65
N LYS A 116 -14.04 36.84 2.36
CA LYS A 116 -12.96 36.31 1.51
C LYS A 116 -11.53 36.57 2.04
N ALA A 117 -11.36 37.51 2.97
CA ALA A 117 -10.08 37.86 3.58
C ALA A 117 -9.71 37.00 4.80
N ASP A 118 -10.65 36.20 5.32
CA ASP A 118 -10.56 35.59 6.65
C ASP A 118 -9.99 34.15 6.64
N THR A 119 -9.69 33.57 5.48
CA THR A 119 -9.14 32.22 5.38
C THR A 119 -7.64 32.18 5.70
N SER A 120 -7.26 32.42 6.96
CA SER A 120 -5.87 32.27 7.40
C SER A 120 -5.52 30.78 7.62
N THR A 121 -4.50 30.29 6.92
CA THR A 121 -3.99 28.91 7.05
C THR A 121 -2.74 28.89 7.93
N LYS A 122 -2.56 27.86 8.78
CA LYS A 122 -1.39 27.76 9.69
C LYS A 122 -0.04 27.64 8.98
N GLY A 123 -0.07 27.20 7.71
CA GLY A 123 1.08 27.04 6.85
C GLY A 123 0.70 26.28 5.59
N ILE A 124 1.57 26.31 4.58
CA ILE A 124 1.38 25.66 3.28
C ILE A 124 2.47 24.60 3.10
N MET A 125 2.09 23.38 2.73
CA MET A 125 3.02 22.30 2.44
C MET A 125 2.79 21.74 1.04
N VAL A 126 3.85 21.61 0.25
CA VAL A 126 3.81 20.88 -1.02
C VAL A 126 4.13 19.42 -0.73
N ILE A 127 3.30 18.48 -1.18
CA ILE A 127 3.56 17.05 -1.03
C ILE A 127 3.51 16.34 -2.38
N ALA A 128 4.39 15.36 -2.57
CA ALA A 128 4.47 14.61 -3.82
C ALA A 128 5.09 13.22 -3.62
N THR A 129 4.62 12.24 -4.39
CA THR A 129 5.36 10.99 -4.56
C THR A 129 6.43 11.24 -5.61
N VAL A 130 7.68 10.88 -5.31
CA VAL A 130 8.84 11.22 -6.13
C VAL A 130 8.77 10.65 -7.55
N LYS A 131 9.60 11.19 -8.45
CA LYS A 131 9.68 10.74 -9.84
C LYS A 131 9.80 9.22 -9.90
N GLY A 132 8.98 8.63 -10.77
CA GLY A 132 9.00 7.20 -11.02
C GLY A 132 8.28 6.33 -10.00
N ASP A 133 7.76 6.91 -8.91
CA ASP A 133 6.99 6.20 -7.90
C ASP A 133 5.48 6.51 -7.96
N VAL A 134 4.64 5.47 -7.92
CA VAL A 134 3.18 5.51 -8.07
C VAL A 134 2.43 5.40 -6.76
N HIS A 135 3.07 4.92 -5.70
CA HIS A 135 2.37 4.64 -4.45
C HIS A 135 2.09 5.93 -3.70
N ASP A 136 0.83 6.14 -3.30
CA ASP A 136 0.42 7.41 -2.72
C ASP A 136 -0.46 7.33 -1.48
N ILE A 137 -0.72 6.12 -0.96
CA ILE A 137 -1.54 5.92 0.25
C ILE A 137 -1.03 6.78 1.41
N GLY A 138 0.26 6.64 1.73
CA GLY A 138 0.88 7.39 2.84
C GLY A 138 0.85 8.90 2.62
N LYS A 139 1.12 9.35 1.39
CA LYS A 139 1.05 10.78 1.01
C LYS A 139 -0.36 11.33 1.16
N ASN A 140 -1.37 10.61 0.66
CA ASN A 140 -2.76 11.03 0.74
C ASN A 140 -3.25 11.02 2.19
N LEU A 141 -2.72 10.12 3.03
CA LEU A 141 -2.99 10.16 4.46
C LEU A 141 -2.40 11.43 5.12
N VAL A 142 -1.15 11.77 4.79
CA VAL A 142 -0.51 13.02 5.25
C VAL A 142 -1.32 14.25 4.81
N ASP A 143 -1.80 14.28 3.56
CA ASP A 143 -2.69 15.33 3.04
C ASP A 143 -3.92 15.52 3.93
N ILE A 144 -4.64 14.41 4.17
CA ILE A 144 -5.86 14.43 4.96
C ILE A 144 -5.54 14.93 6.37
N ILE A 145 -4.54 14.37 7.05
CA ILE A 145 -4.20 14.76 8.43
C ILE A 145 -3.82 16.24 8.52
N LEU A 146 -2.99 16.75 7.62
CA LEU A 146 -2.57 18.16 7.61
C LEU A 146 -3.72 19.12 7.32
N THR A 147 -4.51 18.82 6.28
CA THR A 147 -5.65 19.65 5.87
C THR A 147 -6.67 19.78 7.01
N ASN A 148 -6.92 18.71 7.77
CA ASN A 148 -7.84 18.74 8.91
C ASN A 148 -7.30 19.47 10.13
N ASN A 149 -5.99 19.67 10.22
CA ASN A 149 -5.35 20.42 11.30
C ASN A 149 -5.12 21.90 10.96
N GLY A 150 -5.70 22.39 9.86
CA GLY A 150 -5.69 23.81 9.45
C GLY A 150 -4.48 24.22 8.60
N TYR A 151 -3.75 23.26 8.04
CA TYR A 151 -2.71 23.51 7.05
C TYR A 151 -3.29 23.45 5.63
N LYS A 152 -2.67 24.17 4.69
CA LYS A 152 -2.97 24.03 3.26
C LYS A 152 -1.98 23.05 2.64
N VAL A 153 -2.50 22.04 1.97
CA VAL A 153 -1.67 21.03 1.30
C VAL A 153 -1.81 21.19 -0.21
N ILE A 154 -0.67 21.30 -0.91
CA ILE A 154 -0.59 21.25 -2.36
C ILE A 154 -0.10 19.85 -2.75
N ASN A 155 -1.04 18.97 -3.04
CA ASN A 155 -0.76 17.58 -3.40
C ASN A 155 -0.53 17.46 -4.90
N LEU A 156 0.73 17.25 -5.31
CA LEU A 156 1.12 17.17 -6.72
C LEU A 156 0.91 15.78 -7.32
N GLY A 157 0.39 14.83 -6.55
CA GLY A 157 0.16 13.47 -6.99
C GLY A 157 1.45 12.64 -7.04
N ILE A 158 1.53 11.79 -8.04
CA ILE A 158 2.54 10.74 -8.19
C ILE A 158 3.50 10.99 -9.34
N LYS A 159 4.64 10.28 -9.38
CA LYS A 159 5.68 10.42 -10.41
C LYS A 159 6.15 11.87 -10.60
N CYS A 160 6.23 12.65 -9.52
CA CYS A 160 6.46 14.08 -9.60
C CYS A 160 7.97 14.42 -9.67
N PRO A 161 8.45 15.12 -10.71
CA PRO A 161 9.82 15.65 -10.76
C PRO A 161 10.06 16.76 -9.74
N VAL A 162 11.30 16.93 -9.28
CA VAL A 162 11.66 17.98 -8.30
C VAL A 162 11.36 19.38 -8.82
N GLU A 163 11.51 19.62 -10.11
CA GLU A 163 11.20 20.88 -10.79
C GLU A 163 9.74 21.30 -10.59
N THR A 164 8.81 20.35 -10.69
CA THR A 164 7.39 20.59 -10.46
C THR A 164 7.13 20.93 -8.99
N MET A 165 7.81 20.24 -8.07
CA MET A 165 7.73 20.54 -6.63
C MET A 165 8.24 21.95 -6.33
N LEU A 166 9.39 22.33 -6.89
CA LEU A 166 9.99 23.64 -6.68
C LEU A 166 9.17 24.77 -7.29
N HIS A 167 8.60 24.55 -8.49
CA HIS A 167 7.66 25.51 -9.08
C HIS A 167 6.44 25.72 -8.17
N ALA A 168 5.85 24.64 -7.64
CA ALA A 168 4.73 24.76 -6.71
C ALA A 168 5.13 25.46 -5.40
N VAL A 169 6.34 25.23 -4.90
CA VAL A 169 6.86 25.94 -3.71
C VAL A 169 6.94 27.43 -3.95
N GLU A 170 7.45 27.86 -5.10
CA GLU A 170 7.53 29.27 -5.47
C GLU A 170 6.14 29.89 -5.70
N GLU A 171 5.29 29.21 -6.47
CA GLU A 171 3.94 29.67 -6.82
C GLU A 171 3.04 29.84 -5.59
N TYR A 172 3.02 28.83 -4.71
CA TYR A 172 2.16 28.81 -3.53
C TYR A 172 2.84 29.35 -2.27
N LYS A 173 4.11 29.77 -2.36
CA LYS A 173 4.94 30.21 -1.23
C LYS A 173 4.91 29.20 -0.08
N ALA A 174 5.18 27.95 -0.39
CA ALA A 174 5.11 26.86 0.56
C ALA A 174 6.16 27.02 1.68
N ASN A 175 5.79 26.59 2.89
CA ASN A 175 6.66 26.59 4.06
C ASN A 175 7.53 25.33 4.16
N ALA A 176 7.08 24.22 3.56
CA ALA A 176 7.82 22.96 3.54
C ALA A 176 7.47 22.08 2.33
N ILE A 177 8.34 21.10 2.06
CA ILE A 177 8.12 20.03 1.07
C ILE A 177 8.05 18.67 1.79
N GLY A 178 7.08 17.84 1.42
CA GLY A 178 7.01 16.42 1.77
C GLY A 178 7.24 15.54 0.55
N MET A 179 8.20 14.62 0.62
CA MET A 179 8.42 13.63 -0.42
C MET A 179 8.08 12.23 0.10
N SER A 180 7.30 11.49 -0.69
CA SER A 180 6.92 10.11 -0.41
C SER A 180 7.52 9.13 -1.42
N GLY A 181 7.87 7.93 -0.97
CA GLY A 181 8.33 6.84 -1.84
C GLY A 181 8.26 5.48 -1.14
N LEU A 182 7.83 4.45 -1.86
CA LEU A 182 7.73 3.09 -1.35
C LEU A 182 8.99 2.28 -1.63
N LEU A 183 9.65 2.50 -2.77
CA LEU A 183 10.72 1.62 -3.26
C LEU A 183 12.11 2.10 -2.85
N VAL A 184 13.07 1.16 -2.81
CA VAL A 184 14.49 1.47 -2.53
C VAL A 184 15.04 2.49 -3.53
N LYS A 185 14.67 2.39 -4.82
CA LYS A 185 15.05 3.39 -5.83
C LYS A 185 14.54 4.80 -5.50
N SER A 186 13.34 4.92 -4.93
CA SER A 186 12.76 6.20 -4.53
C SER A 186 13.62 6.93 -3.50
N THR A 187 14.36 6.20 -2.66
CA THR A 187 15.29 6.79 -1.67
C THR A 187 16.50 7.46 -2.32
N VAL A 188 16.92 6.99 -3.51
CA VAL A 188 17.99 7.60 -4.31
C VAL A 188 17.47 8.86 -4.98
N ILE A 189 16.28 8.81 -5.59
CA ILE A 189 15.62 9.99 -6.19
C ILE A 189 15.42 11.10 -5.15
N MET A 190 15.02 10.75 -3.92
CA MET A 190 14.91 11.74 -2.83
C MET A 190 16.24 12.41 -2.51
N LYS A 191 17.35 11.68 -2.51
CA LYS A 191 18.69 12.25 -2.32
C LYS A 191 19.05 13.21 -3.46
N GLU A 192 18.85 12.79 -4.71
CA GLU A 192 19.10 13.60 -5.90
C GLU A 192 18.27 14.90 -5.86
N ASN A 193 17.00 14.82 -5.45
CA ASN A 193 16.15 16.00 -5.30
C ASN A 193 16.74 17.00 -4.28
N LEU A 194 17.29 16.53 -3.16
CA LEU A 194 17.94 17.40 -2.16
C LEU A 194 19.23 18.04 -2.71
N GLU A 195 19.99 17.31 -3.53
CA GLU A 195 21.18 17.83 -4.22
C GLU A 195 20.80 18.93 -5.22
N VAL A 196 19.74 18.72 -6.03
CA VAL A 196 19.21 19.74 -6.94
C VAL A 196 18.73 20.99 -6.18
N MET A 197 18.08 20.82 -5.03
CA MET A 197 17.70 21.95 -4.17
C MET A 197 18.93 22.75 -3.70
N ASN A 198 20.00 22.06 -3.28
CA ASN A 198 21.25 22.70 -2.88
C ASN A 198 21.93 23.48 -4.00
N GLU A 199 21.94 22.93 -5.23
CA GLU A 199 22.51 23.56 -6.42
C GLU A 199 21.77 24.86 -6.76
N ARG A 200 20.44 24.87 -6.58
CA ARG A 200 19.59 26.06 -6.76
C ARG A 200 19.59 27.02 -5.56
N GLY A 201 20.28 26.68 -4.48
CA GLY A 201 20.32 27.48 -3.25
C GLY A 201 19.00 27.50 -2.48
N ILE A 202 18.13 26.51 -2.70
CA ILE A 202 16.84 26.37 -2.02
C ILE A 202 17.05 25.53 -0.76
N ALA A 203 16.74 26.11 0.40
CA ALA A 203 16.94 25.48 1.72
C ALA A 203 15.62 25.33 2.51
N ILE A 204 14.51 25.17 1.79
CA ILE A 204 13.19 24.95 2.40
C ILE A 204 13.19 23.70 3.29
N PRO A 205 12.50 23.68 4.45
CA PRO A 205 12.36 22.47 5.25
C PRO A 205 11.73 21.32 4.46
N VAL A 206 12.33 20.13 4.57
CA VAL A 206 11.88 18.89 3.92
C VAL A 206 11.53 17.83 4.94
N VAL A 207 10.46 17.08 4.70
CA VAL A 207 10.16 15.82 5.41
C VAL A 207 10.08 14.68 4.40
N LEU A 208 10.71 13.55 4.74
CA LEU A 208 10.75 12.36 3.90
C LEU A 208 10.03 11.22 4.61
N GLY A 209 9.17 10.51 3.90
CA GLY A 209 8.44 9.35 4.43
C GLY A 209 8.18 8.26 3.39
N GLY A 210 7.83 7.07 3.86
CA GLY A 210 7.54 5.89 3.03
C GLY A 210 8.39 4.67 3.38
N ALA A 211 7.92 3.48 3.00
CA ALA A 211 8.34 2.21 3.61
C ALA A 211 9.83 1.87 3.42
N ALA A 212 10.45 2.30 2.31
CA ALA A 212 11.87 2.04 2.07
C ALA A 212 12.82 2.94 2.87
N LEU A 213 12.34 4.01 3.48
CA LEU A 213 13.18 4.93 4.26
C LEU A 213 13.38 4.43 5.68
N THR A 214 14.57 4.70 6.20
CA THR A 214 14.87 4.55 7.62
C THR A 214 15.19 5.91 8.22
N ARG A 215 14.88 6.08 9.51
CA ARG A 215 15.22 7.29 10.26
C ARG A 215 16.70 7.63 10.14
N ARG A 216 17.59 6.64 10.27
CA ARG A 216 19.04 6.80 10.16
C ARG A 216 19.44 7.36 8.80
N TYR A 217 18.94 6.79 7.70
CA TYR A 217 19.28 7.25 6.36
C TYR A 217 18.88 8.71 6.16
N VAL A 218 17.69 9.10 6.62
CA VAL A 218 17.20 10.48 6.44
C VAL A 218 17.90 11.47 7.37
N GLU A 219 17.90 11.21 8.68
CA GLU A 219 18.35 12.18 9.69
C GLU A 219 19.90 12.24 9.81
N ASN A 220 20.64 11.25 9.29
CA ASN A 220 22.10 11.28 9.23
C ASN A 220 22.60 11.49 7.80
N ASP A 221 22.37 10.52 6.92
CA ASP A 221 23.02 10.50 5.60
C ASP A 221 22.48 11.65 4.73
N LEU A 222 21.16 11.80 4.59
CA LEU A 222 20.56 12.86 3.78
C LEU A 222 20.69 14.25 4.41
N GLN A 223 20.62 14.36 5.74
CA GLN A 223 20.85 15.63 6.43
C GLN A 223 22.29 16.14 6.26
N SER A 224 23.28 15.25 6.08
CA SER A 224 24.66 15.65 5.76
C SER A 224 24.82 16.20 4.35
N VAL A 225 23.92 15.80 3.43
CA VAL A 225 23.91 16.24 2.03
C VAL A 225 23.15 17.55 1.88
N TYR A 226 21.98 17.69 2.51
CA TYR A 226 21.10 18.85 2.34
C TYR A 226 21.50 20.06 3.21
N LYS A 227 21.57 21.26 2.62
CA LYS A 227 21.90 22.51 3.33
C LYS A 227 20.73 23.01 4.18
N GLY A 228 19.50 22.64 3.84
CA GLY A 228 18.31 22.91 4.65
C GLY A 228 18.09 21.87 5.76
N HIS A 229 16.91 21.90 6.37
CA HIS A 229 16.51 20.91 7.37
C HIS A 229 15.76 19.75 6.69
N VAL A 230 16.15 18.50 6.97
CA VAL A 230 15.41 17.30 6.54
C VAL A 230 15.03 16.45 7.75
N SER A 231 13.77 16.02 7.83
CA SER A 231 13.25 15.15 8.90
C SER A 231 12.72 13.84 8.32
N TYR A 232 12.87 12.75 9.07
CA TYR A 232 12.13 11.53 8.81
C TYR A 232 10.71 11.64 9.37
N ALA A 233 9.72 11.09 8.65
CA ALA A 233 8.38 10.84 9.13
C ALA A 233 8.02 9.37 8.93
N ASN A 234 7.71 8.69 10.03
CA ASN A 234 7.30 7.30 10.03
C ASN A 234 5.83 7.14 9.61
N ASP A 235 5.00 8.13 9.92
CA ASP A 235 3.57 8.15 9.62
C ASP A 235 3.07 9.58 9.34
N ALA A 236 1.75 9.71 9.14
CA ALA A 236 1.13 10.99 8.82
C ALA A 236 1.17 12.01 9.96
N PHE A 237 1.26 11.57 11.21
CA PHE A 237 1.31 12.44 12.40
C PHE A 237 2.70 12.99 12.63
N ASP A 238 3.76 12.23 12.32
CA ASP A 238 5.11 12.80 12.24
C ASP A 238 5.16 13.98 11.24
N GLY A 239 4.42 13.88 10.12
CA GLY A 239 4.24 14.98 9.17
C GLY A 239 3.52 16.19 9.78
N LEU A 240 2.49 15.96 10.58
CA LEU A 240 1.78 17.01 11.34
C LEU A 240 2.71 17.71 12.33
N HIS A 241 3.42 16.95 13.18
CA HIS A 241 4.36 17.47 14.16
C HIS A 241 5.54 18.20 13.51
N PHE A 242 5.96 17.76 12.32
CA PHE A 242 6.93 18.47 11.52
C PHE A 242 6.41 19.86 11.11
N MET A 243 5.17 19.96 10.60
CA MET A 243 4.58 21.25 10.22
C MET A 243 4.35 22.18 11.44
N GLU A 244 4.01 21.64 12.61
CA GLU A 244 3.91 22.42 13.85
C GLU A 244 5.26 23.05 14.25
N ARG A 245 6.36 22.31 14.06
CA ARG A 245 7.73 22.81 14.27
C ARG A 245 8.12 23.86 13.25
N VAL A 246 7.79 23.65 11.98
CA VAL A 246 8.01 24.65 10.91
C VAL A 246 7.25 25.94 11.23
N ALA A 247 5.98 25.85 11.62
CA ALA A 247 5.15 27.02 11.93
C ALA A 247 5.62 27.79 13.18
N SER A 248 6.14 27.09 14.18
CA SER A 248 6.70 27.70 15.40
C SER A 248 8.14 28.21 15.25
N GLY A 249 8.78 28.01 14.09
CA GLY A 249 10.17 28.38 13.86
C GLY A 249 11.18 27.53 14.65
N ASN A 250 10.72 26.42 15.27
CA ASN A 250 11.52 25.56 16.13
C ASN A 250 11.99 24.30 15.40
N LEU A 251 12.85 24.50 14.42
CA LEU A 251 13.52 23.44 13.66
C LEU A 251 14.90 23.15 14.27
N GLU A 252 14.97 22.89 15.58
CA GLU A 252 16.22 22.47 16.20
C GLU A 252 16.63 21.05 15.72
N LYS A 253 17.93 20.87 15.48
CA LYS A 253 18.54 19.59 15.13
C LYS A 253 18.36 18.60 16.29
N LYS A 254 17.61 17.52 16.09
CA LYS A 254 17.61 16.39 17.03
C LYS A 254 19.07 15.90 17.24
N LYS A 255 19.41 15.55 18.49
CA LYS A 255 20.66 14.84 18.82
C LYS A 255 20.73 13.52 18.04
N GLU A 256 21.95 13.12 17.66
CA GLU A 256 22.25 11.80 17.10
C GLU A 256 21.53 10.71 17.90
N ILE A 257 20.70 9.93 17.21
CA ILE A 257 19.90 8.86 17.80
C ILE A 257 20.77 7.61 17.91
N SER A 258 20.71 6.93 19.07
CA SER A 258 21.48 5.71 19.29
C SER A 258 20.96 4.55 18.42
N PRO A 259 21.81 3.57 18.03
CA PRO A 259 21.41 2.46 17.16
C PRO A 259 20.23 1.62 17.69
N ALA A 260 19.95 1.65 19.00
CA ALA A 260 18.94 0.81 19.64
C ALA A 260 17.49 1.30 19.43
N GLU A 261 17.27 2.60 19.16
CA GLU A 261 15.92 3.15 18.94
C GLU A 261 15.44 3.00 17.48
N ALA A 262 16.29 2.46 16.59
CA ALA A 262 16.05 2.40 15.14
C ALA A 262 15.32 1.12 14.67
N ASP A 263 15.39 0.02 15.43
CA ASP A 263 14.91 -1.32 15.00
C ASP A 263 13.47 -1.66 15.46
N GLU A 264 12.92 -0.98 16.48
CA GLU A 264 11.65 -1.40 17.11
C GLU A 264 10.38 -1.12 16.29
N THR A 265 10.46 -0.36 15.19
CA THR A 265 9.26 0.12 14.46
C THR A 265 8.93 -0.63 13.17
N VAL A 266 9.79 -1.54 12.71
CA VAL A 266 9.60 -2.25 11.44
C VAL A 266 8.56 -3.37 11.57
N GLU A 267 8.48 -4.05 12.73
CA GLU A 267 7.65 -5.26 12.91
C GLU A 267 6.16 -5.05 12.62
N ASP A 268 5.62 -3.87 12.92
CA ASP A 268 4.18 -3.59 12.86
C ASP A 268 3.70 -3.04 11.49
N ASN A 269 4.61 -2.66 10.59
CA ASN A 269 4.29 -2.00 9.32
C ASN A 269 4.45 -2.88 8.08
N LEU A 270 5.06 -4.06 8.20
CA LEU A 270 5.28 -4.96 7.07
C LEU A 270 3.98 -5.62 6.62
N THR A 271 3.69 -5.58 5.33
CA THR A 271 2.56 -6.29 4.71
C THR A 271 3.04 -7.14 3.53
N GLY A 272 2.22 -8.10 3.11
CA GLY A 272 2.52 -8.94 1.95
C GLY A 272 3.84 -9.73 2.08
N GLN A 273 4.67 -9.68 1.05
CA GLN A 273 5.90 -10.47 0.94
C GLN A 273 7.02 -10.00 1.88
N GLU A 274 6.99 -8.75 2.35
CA GLU A 274 7.96 -8.22 3.32
C GLU A 274 7.78 -8.86 4.70
N ALA A 275 6.53 -9.00 5.16
CA ALA A 275 6.21 -9.70 6.40
C ALA A 275 6.63 -11.18 6.33
N LYS A 276 6.52 -11.80 5.16
CA LYS A 276 6.93 -13.20 4.94
C LYS A 276 8.45 -13.37 5.04
N ILE A 277 9.23 -12.42 4.52
CA ILE A 277 10.70 -12.42 4.65
C ILE A 277 11.09 -12.26 6.12
N TYR A 278 10.50 -11.30 6.82
CA TYR A 278 10.76 -11.07 8.23
C TYR A 278 10.46 -12.30 9.11
N LEU A 279 9.32 -12.96 8.88
CA LEU A 279 8.98 -14.20 9.58
C LEU A 279 9.96 -15.34 9.27
N ALA A 280 10.42 -15.47 8.02
CA ALA A 280 11.40 -16.48 7.62
C ALA A 280 12.78 -16.25 8.26
N GLU A 281 13.20 -14.99 8.46
CA GLU A 281 14.46 -14.65 9.15
C GLU A 281 14.42 -15.03 10.64
N LYS A 282 13.27 -14.85 11.30
CA LYS A 282 13.09 -15.20 12.72
C LYS A 282 13.27 -16.71 12.96
N ASP A 283 12.75 -17.53 12.06
CA ASP A 283 12.87 -19.00 12.11
C ASP A 283 14.28 -19.51 11.77
N ALA A 284 15.07 -18.74 11.02
CA ALA A 284 16.42 -19.14 10.56
C ALA A 284 17.55 -18.78 11.54
N SER A 285 17.27 -18.11 12.66
CA SER A 285 18.26 -17.49 13.57
C SER A 285 19.07 -18.45 14.47
N THR A 286 19.43 -19.65 14.00
CA THR A 286 20.38 -20.53 14.71
C THR A 286 21.53 -20.99 13.80
N SER A 287 22.75 -20.63 14.23
CA SER A 287 24.09 -20.99 13.72
C SER A 287 24.73 -20.08 12.67
N PHE A 288 25.82 -19.41 13.08
CA PHE A 288 26.73 -18.64 12.21
C PHE A 288 28.13 -19.26 12.26
N SER A 289 28.72 -19.54 11.10
CA SER A 289 30.17 -19.68 10.94
C SER A 289 30.60 -19.16 9.56
N VAL A 290 31.47 -18.16 9.55
CA VAL A 290 31.99 -17.51 8.32
C VAL A 290 33.11 -18.37 7.72
N THR A 291 33.02 -18.70 6.44
CA THR A 291 34.20 -19.12 5.65
C THR A 291 34.12 -18.52 4.25
N LEU A 292 35.11 -17.72 3.90
CA LEU A 292 35.28 -17.06 2.60
C LEU A 292 35.84 -18.04 1.56
N LYS A 293 34.97 -18.61 0.73
CA LYS A 293 35.26 -19.15 -0.62
C LYS A 293 34.04 -18.87 -1.51
N PRO A 294 34.19 -18.72 -2.84
CA PRO A 294 33.03 -18.64 -3.73
C PRO A 294 32.34 -20.01 -3.70
N GLN A 295 31.32 -20.16 -2.87
CA GLN A 295 30.55 -21.37 -2.73
C GLN A 295 29.25 -21.25 -3.52
N THR A 296 28.98 -22.25 -4.35
CA THR A 296 27.65 -22.47 -4.94
C THR A 296 26.72 -22.98 -3.83
N SER A 297 25.42 -22.68 -3.92
CA SER A 297 24.47 -23.17 -2.92
C SER A 297 24.42 -24.70 -2.86
N ASN A 298 24.22 -25.26 -1.67
CA ASN A 298 24.09 -26.70 -1.45
C ASN A 298 22.64 -27.18 -1.70
N LEU A 299 22.01 -26.75 -2.80
CA LEU A 299 20.69 -27.21 -3.19
C LEU A 299 20.76 -28.61 -3.81
N LYS A 300 19.78 -29.45 -3.49
CA LYS A 300 19.68 -30.79 -4.09
C LYS A 300 19.04 -30.67 -5.47
N SER A 301 19.63 -31.30 -6.48
CA SER A 301 18.97 -31.45 -7.77
C SER A 301 17.63 -32.17 -7.61
N ILE A 302 16.57 -31.66 -8.22
CA ILE A 302 15.29 -32.35 -8.27
C ILE A 302 15.34 -33.53 -9.23
N GLU A 303 14.71 -34.64 -8.83
CA GLU A 303 14.64 -35.85 -9.67
C GLU A 303 13.68 -35.67 -10.84
N GLN A 304 12.59 -34.92 -10.64
CA GLN A 304 11.54 -34.69 -11.63
C GLN A 304 11.22 -33.19 -11.75
N ILE A 305 11.49 -32.64 -12.93
CA ILE A 305 11.09 -31.29 -13.33
C ILE A 305 9.59 -31.33 -13.67
N PRO A 306 8.75 -30.43 -13.11
CA PRO A 306 7.34 -30.36 -13.46
C PRO A 306 7.12 -30.13 -14.96
N ILE A 307 6.07 -30.75 -15.51
CA ILE A 307 5.72 -30.59 -16.91
C ILE A 307 4.81 -29.36 -17.04
N ALA A 308 5.19 -28.42 -17.90
CA ALA A 308 4.35 -27.27 -18.22
C ALA A 308 3.07 -27.72 -18.96
N PRO A 309 1.87 -27.26 -18.56
CA PRO A 309 0.63 -27.60 -19.27
C PRO A 309 0.55 -26.98 -20.68
N PHE A 310 1.25 -25.86 -20.89
CA PHE A 310 1.45 -25.19 -22.18
C PHE A 310 2.76 -24.40 -22.12
N LEU A 311 3.24 -23.91 -23.26
CA LEU A 311 4.35 -22.95 -23.31
C LEU A 311 3.86 -21.61 -23.89
N GLY A 312 4.43 -20.51 -23.42
CA GLY A 312 3.96 -19.16 -23.73
C GLY A 312 3.04 -18.62 -22.64
N SER A 313 2.20 -17.64 -22.97
CA SER A 313 1.38 -16.91 -22.00
C SER A 313 -0.11 -16.90 -22.37
N LYS A 314 -0.97 -16.91 -21.35
CA LYS A 314 -2.43 -16.83 -21.45
C LYS A 314 -2.96 -15.72 -20.55
N VAL A 315 -4.09 -15.17 -20.97
CA VAL A 315 -4.88 -14.23 -20.18
C VAL A 315 -6.08 -14.95 -19.58
N VAL A 316 -6.38 -14.67 -18.33
CA VAL A 316 -7.62 -15.07 -17.68
C VAL A 316 -8.33 -13.86 -17.09
N GLU A 317 -9.61 -13.76 -17.43
CA GLU A 317 -10.52 -12.70 -17.02
C GLU A 317 -11.76 -13.34 -16.37
N ASN A 318 -12.67 -12.51 -15.86
CA ASN A 318 -13.93 -12.94 -15.24
C ASN A 318 -13.72 -13.87 -14.02
N ILE A 319 -12.70 -13.57 -13.22
CA ILE A 319 -12.40 -14.31 -12.00
C ILE A 319 -13.47 -14.01 -10.94
N SER A 320 -13.96 -15.06 -10.27
CA SER A 320 -14.99 -14.94 -9.25
C SER A 320 -14.48 -14.12 -8.05
N LEU A 321 -15.18 -13.03 -7.73
CA LEU A 321 -14.89 -12.25 -6.52
C LEU A 321 -15.11 -13.06 -5.24
N ASP A 322 -16.01 -14.05 -5.25
CA ASP A 322 -16.20 -14.95 -4.11
C ASP A 322 -14.99 -15.86 -3.88
N GLU A 323 -14.41 -16.41 -4.96
CA GLU A 323 -13.17 -17.18 -4.87
C GLU A 323 -12.03 -16.28 -4.41
N LEU A 324 -11.92 -15.07 -4.98
CA LEU A 324 -10.90 -14.09 -4.61
C LEU A 324 -10.95 -13.69 -3.13
N PHE A 325 -12.13 -13.35 -2.61
CA PHE A 325 -12.27 -12.93 -1.21
C PHE A 325 -11.91 -14.03 -0.21
N SER A 326 -11.96 -15.31 -0.60
CA SER A 326 -11.48 -16.40 0.25
C SER A 326 -9.95 -16.44 0.43
N TYR A 327 -9.20 -15.72 -0.42
CA TYR A 327 -7.73 -15.61 -0.37
C TYR A 327 -7.24 -14.28 0.21
N VAL A 328 -8.15 -13.37 0.59
CA VAL A 328 -7.78 -12.13 1.27
C VAL A 328 -7.19 -12.45 2.65
N ASN A 329 -6.04 -11.86 2.97
CA ASN A 329 -5.47 -11.99 4.30
C ASN A 329 -6.04 -10.90 5.22
N ASP A 330 -7.07 -11.26 5.99
CA ASP A 330 -7.74 -10.33 6.91
C ASP A 330 -6.78 -9.66 7.90
N VAL A 331 -5.70 -10.34 8.32
CA VAL A 331 -4.71 -9.73 9.22
C VAL A 331 -3.94 -8.61 8.52
N ALA A 332 -3.53 -8.82 7.28
CA ALA A 332 -2.82 -7.82 6.48
C ALA A 332 -3.75 -6.65 6.10
N LEU A 333 -5.00 -6.95 5.74
CA LEU A 333 -6.02 -5.94 5.45
C LEU A 333 -6.32 -5.07 6.68
N ILE A 334 -6.69 -5.68 7.80
CA ILE A 334 -7.18 -4.96 8.98
C ILE A 334 -6.03 -4.24 9.69
N ARG A 335 -4.91 -4.91 9.99
CA ARG A 335 -3.82 -4.31 10.78
C ARG A 335 -2.85 -3.49 9.94
N GLY A 336 -2.66 -3.88 8.69
CA GLY A 336 -1.77 -3.23 7.75
C GLY A 336 -2.48 -2.11 7.01
N GLN A 337 -3.35 -2.47 6.06
CA GLN A 337 -3.96 -1.51 5.14
C GLN A 337 -4.91 -0.53 5.83
N TRP A 338 -5.79 -1.02 6.72
CA TRP A 338 -6.75 -0.19 7.44
C TRP A 338 -6.20 0.37 8.77
N GLN A 339 -4.99 -0.06 9.16
CA GLN A 339 -4.32 0.33 10.40
C GLN A 339 -5.19 0.19 11.65
N VAL A 340 -6.08 -0.80 11.67
CA VAL A 340 -6.84 -1.19 12.85
C VAL A 340 -5.98 -2.15 13.65
N ARG A 341 -5.28 -1.61 14.64
CA ARG A 341 -4.34 -2.34 15.49
C ARG A 341 -4.87 -2.42 16.92
N LYS A 342 -4.50 -3.48 17.62
CA LYS A 342 -4.80 -3.61 19.05
C LYS A 342 -4.28 -2.43 19.86
N GLY A 343 -3.07 -1.96 19.55
CA GLY A 343 -2.44 -0.85 20.29
C GLY A 343 -2.45 -1.11 21.79
N LYS A 344 -2.95 -0.14 22.55
CA LYS A 344 -3.12 -0.23 24.01
C LYS A 344 -4.50 -0.74 24.47
N LEU A 345 -5.38 -1.09 23.54
CA LEU A 345 -6.71 -1.61 23.88
C LEU A 345 -6.61 -2.96 24.57
N ALA A 346 -7.53 -3.20 25.52
CA ALA A 346 -7.73 -4.53 26.07
C ALA A 346 -8.15 -5.50 24.96
N GLN A 347 -7.80 -6.78 25.09
CA GLN A 347 -8.11 -7.78 24.06
C GLN A 347 -9.62 -7.88 23.79
N GLU A 348 -10.44 -7.76 24.83
CA GLU A 348 -11.90 -7.81 24.74
C GLU A 348 -12.47 -6.60 23.97
N ASP A 349 -11.96 -5.40 24.25
CA ASP A 349 -12.41 -4.18 23.57
C ASP A 349 -11.97 -4.15 22.11
N TYR A 350 -10.77 -4.63 21.82
CA TYR A 350 -10.31 -4.82 20.45
C TYR A 350 -11.18 -5.82 19.68
N GLN A 351 -11.56 -6.93 20.32
CA GLN A 351 -12.45 -7.92 19.70
C GLN A 351 -13.85 -7.35 19.44
N LYS A 352 -14.43 -6.64 20.40
CA LYS A 352 -15.72 -5.94 20.20
C LYS A 352 -15.66 -4.95 19.06
N LEU A 353 -14.58 -4.16 18.96
CA LEU A 353 -14.38 -3.24 17.85
C LEU A 353 -14.41 -3.96 16.48
N LEU A 354 -13.72 -5.10 16.39
CA LEU A 354 -13.73 -5.91 15.17
C LEU A 354 -15.12 -6.41 14.83
N ASP A 355 -15.82 -7.01 15.80
CA ASP A 355 -17.11 -7.67 15.60
C ASP A 355 -18.26 -6.69 15.33
N GLU A 356 -18.27 -5.55 16.02
CA GLU A 356 -19.36 -4.58 15.94
C GLU A 356 -19.19 -3.55 14.83
N LYS A 357 -17.95 -3.23 14.43
CA LYS A 357 -17.67 -2.16 13.46
C LYS A 357 -16.93 -2.64 12.21
N ILE A 358 -15.81 -3.34 12.38
CA ILE A 358 -14.88 -3.59 11.26
C ILE A 358 -15.37 -4.71 10.34
N TYR A 359 -15.76 -5.87 10.87
CA TYR A 359 -16.28 -6.97 10.05
C TYR A 359 -17.58 -6.62 9.32
N PRO A 360 -18.56 -5.94 9.96
CA PRO A 360 -19.75 -5.47 9.23
C PRO A 360 -19.43 -4.52 8.08
N GLU A 361 -18.50 -3.57 8.27
CA GLU A 361 -18.05 -2.66 7.21
C GLU A 361 -17.35 -3.43 6.09
N TYR A 362 -16.51 -4.42 6.42
CA TYR A 362 -15.84 -5.28 5.45
C TYR A 362 -16.83 -6.07 4.58
N GLU A 363 -17.85 -6.69 5.19
CA GLU A 363 -18.88 -7.43 4.45
C GLU A 363 -19.75 -6.50 3.58
N SER A 364 -20.12 -5.34 4.11
CA SER A 364 -20.83 -4.29 3.35
C SER A 364 -20.02 -3.86 2.12
N LEU A 365 -18.71 -3.62 2.30
CA LEU A 365 -17.82 -3.24 1.22
C LEU A 365 -17.67 -4.34 0.17
N LYS A 366 -17.55 -5.61 0.57
CA LYS A 366 -17.54 -6.76 -0.36
C LYS A 366 -18.81 -6.81 -1.21
N LEU A 367 -19.97 -6.57 -0.62
CA LEU A 367 -21.24 -6.51 -1.36
C LEU A 367 -21.27 -5.33 -2.34
N LYS A 368 -20.83 -4.15 -1.91
CA LYS A 368 -20.76 -2.96 -2.75
C LYS A 368 -19.84 -3.17 -3.96
N VAL A 369 -18.63 -3.70 -3.73
CA VAL A 369 -17.65 -4.03 -4.78
C VAL A 369 -18.25 -4.94 -5.84
N LYS A 370 -18.99 -5.98 -5.44
CA LYS A 370 -19.66 -6.91 -6.36
C LYS A 370 -20.78 -6.23 -7.15
N ASN A 371 -21.66 -5.51 -6.47
CA ASN A 371 -22.85 -4.90 -7.09
C ASN A 371 -22.48 -3.80 -8.09
N GLU A 372 -21.50 -2.97 -7.72
CA GLU A 372 -21.06 -1.82 -8.52
C GLU A 372 -19.89 -2.17 -9.48
N LYS A 373 -19.41 -3.42 -9.47
CA LYS A 373 -18.29 -3.91 -10.29
C LYS A 373 -17.04 -3.03 -10.17
N LEU A 374 -16.63 -2.76 -8.93
CA LEU A 374 -15.53 -1.84 -8.64
C LEU A 374 -14.13 -2.47 -8.79
N LEU A 375 -14.04 -3.80 -8.80
CA LEU A 375 -12.81 -4.55 -9.04
C LEU A 375 -12.95 -5.40 -10.30
N GLU A 376 -11.90 -5.41 -11.12
CA GLU A 376 -11.81 -6.17 -12.36
C GLU A 376 -10.59 -7.12 -12.29
N PRO A 377 -10.67 -8.23 -11.54
CA PRO A 377 -9.55 -9.16 -11.41
C PRO A 377 -9.19 -9.78 -12.77
N LYS A 378 -7.96 -9.55 -13.22
CA LYS A 378 -7.39 -10.09 -14.45
C LYS A 378 -6.00 -10.65 -14.19
N VAL A 379 -5.65 -11.72 -14.89
CA VAL A 379 -4.34 -12.37 -14.77
C VAL A 379 -3.76 -12.64 -16.14
N VAL A 380 -2.47 -12.36 -16.28
CA VAL A 380 -1.65 -12.90 -17.36
C VAL A 380 -0.58 -13.80 -16.74
N TYR A 381 -0.46 -15.02 -17.24
CA TYR A 381 0.53 -15.97 -16.73
C TYR A 381 1.03 -16.86 -17.85
N GLY A 382 2.20 -17.46 -17.65
CA GLY A 382 2.81 -18.29 -18.65
C GLY A 382 3.91 -19.18 -18.13
N TYR A 383 4.28 -20.15 -18.96
CA TYR A 383 5.34 -21.11 -18.70
C TYR A 383 6.36 -21.03 -19.82
N PHE A 384 7.63 -21.01 -19.43
CA PHE A 384 8.75 -20.83 -20.34
C PHE A 384 9.84 -21.83 -20.02
N GLN A 385 10.48 -22.35 -21.08
CA GLN A 385 11.68 -23.15 -20.91
C GLN A 385 12.79 -22.28 -20.34
N CYS A 386 13.53 -22.81 -19.39
CA CYS A 386 14.64 -22.10 -18.78
C CYS A 386 15.79 -23.02 -18.40
N GLN A 387 16.96 -22.42 -18.21
CA GLN A 387 18.14 -23.07 -17.65
C GLN A 387 18.92 -22.05 -16.82
N SER A 388 19.62 -22.52 -15.79
CA SER A 388 20.54 -21.69 -15.03
C SER A 388 21.95 -21.69 -15.63
N ASP A 389 22.61 -20.54 -15.54
CA ASP A 389 23.99 -20.28 -15.97
C ASP A 389 24.65 -19.39 -14.93
N GLY A 390 25.23 -20.01 -13.89
CA GLY A 390 25.72 -19.29 -12.72
C GLY A 390 24.58 -18.57 -11.98
N ASN A 391 24.68 -17.24 -11.90
CA ASN A 391 23.67 -16.38 -11.26
C ASN A 391 22.52 -15.99 -12.20
N ASP A 392 22.57 -16.46 -13.45
CA ASP A 392 21.59 -16.11 -14.45
C ASP A 392 20.55 -17.21 -14.63
N LEU A 393 19.29 -16.80 -14.78
CA LEU A 393 18.22 -17.62 -15.32
C LEU A 393 18.00 -17.23 -16.79
N ILE A 394 18.33 -18.15 -17.69
CA ILE A 394 18.12 -17.99 -19.13
C ILE A 394 16.72 -18.51 -19.43
N VAL A 395 15.85 -17.63 -19.94
CA VAL A 395 14.48 -17.95 -20.33
C VAL A 395 14.38 -17.91 -21.85
N HIS A 396 13.88 -19.00 -22.43
CA HIS A 396 13.74 -19.17 -23.86
C HIS A 396 12.34 -18.75 -24.29
N LYS A 397 12.25 -17.59 -24.96
CA LYS A 397 11.03 -17.12 -25.61
C LYS A 397 10.95 -17.73 -27.00
N MET A 398 9.91 -18.52 -27.23
CA MET A 398 9.65 -19.13 -28.53
C MET A 398 9.00 -18.08 -29.45
N THR A 399 9.65 -17.78 -30.58
CA THR A 399 9.04 -16.95 -31.64
C THR A 399 8.60 -17.84 -32.80
N ASN A 400 7.30 -17.84 -33.08
CA ASN A 400 6.59 -18.56 -34.14
C ASN A 400 6.53 -20.11 -34.04
N GLY A 401 5.34 -20.62 -33.73
CA GLY A 401 4.96 -22.04 -33.88
C GLY A 401 4.29 -22.61 -32.63
N GLU A 402 3.04 -23.06 -32.76
CA GLU A 402 2.39 -23.89 -31.75
C GLU A 402 3.16 -25.22 -31.62
N LEU A 403 3.83 -25.42 -30.48
CA LEU A 403 4.29 -26.76 -30.12
C LEU A 403 3.08 -27.57 -29.67
N ARG A 404 2.64 -28.50 -30.52
CA ARG A 404 1.87 -29.65 -30.05
C ARG A 404 2.82 -30.50 -29.22
N ILE A 405 2.49 -30.67 -27.93
CA ILE A 405 3.14 -31.66 -27.07
C ILE A 405 2.77 -33.03 -27.65
N THR A 406 3.68 -33.63 -28.42
CA THR A 406 3.60 -35.05 -28.80
C THR A 406 4.72 -35.79 -28.09
N ASN A 407 4.35 -36.51 -27.04
CA ASN A 407 5.10 -37.58 -26.38
C ASN A 407 6.62 -37.39 -26.26
N TYR A 408 7.03 -36.85 -25.11
CA TYR A 408 8.29 -37.12 -24.40
C TYR A 408 9.66 -37.00 -25.12
N GLU A 409 9.71 -36.50 -26.34
CA GLU A 409 10.96 -36.09 -27.00
C GLU A 409 10.80 -34.70 -27.61
N PHE A 410 11.39 -33.70 -26.96
CA PHE A 410 11.50 -32.35 -27.51
C PHE A 410 12.58 -32.37 -28.60
N GLN A 411 12.23 -32.79 -29.81
CA GLN A 411 13.03 -32.45 -30.99
C GLN A 411 12.95 -30.93 -31.15
N THR A 412 14.07 -30.24 -31.07
CA THR A 412 14.19 -28.82 -31.43
C THR A 412 13.98 -28.72 -32.93
N PRO A 413 12.80 -28.29 -33.44
CA PRO A 413 12.79 -27.77 -34.80
C PRO A 413 13.62 -26.47 -34.74
N ASN A 414 14.20 -26.04 -35.86
CA ASN A 414 14.90 -24.75 -35.99
C ASN A 414 13.97 -23.56 -35.67
N LEU A 415 13.61 -23.39 -34.42
CA LEU A 415 12.84 -22.29 -33.86
C LEU A 415 13.88 -21.25 -33.46
N LYS A 416 13.76 -20.03 -33.99
CA LYS A 416 14.51 -18.90 -33.47
C LYS A 416 13.99 -18.63 -32.06
N SER A 417 14.65 -19.17 -31.05
CA SER A 417 14.36 -18.82 -29.66
C SER A 417 15.12 -17.55 -29.31
N GLN A 418 14.39 -16.52 -28.90
CA GLN A 418 15.00 -15.33 -28.31
C GLN A 418 15.23 -15.64 -26.84
N THR A 419 16.46 -15.46 -26.36
CA THR A 419 16.79 -15.72 -24.96
C THR A 419 16.76 -14.42 -24.16
N LEU A 420 16.04 -14.42 -23.05
CA LEU A 420 16.09 -13.36 -22.05
C LEU A 420 16.89 -13.88 -20.85
N ARG A 421 17.76 -13.03 -20.30
CA ARG A 421 18.63 -13.38 -19.17
C ARG A 421 18.21 -12.57 -17.96
N PHE A 422 17.79 -13.23 -16.88
CA PHE A 422 17.53 -12.62 -15.59
C PHE A 422 18.72 -12.86 -14.68
N THR A 423 19.36 -11.81 -14.18
CA THR A 423 20.55 -11.92 -13.34
C THR A 423 20.16 -11.66 -11.90
N PHE A 424 20.32 -12.66 -11.04
CA PHE A 424 19.95 -12.55 -9.64
C PHE A 424 21.20 -12.41 -8.76
N PRO A 425 21.13 -11.62 -7.69
CA PRO A 425 22.23 -11.55 -6.74
C PRO A 425 22.32 -12.85 -5.92
N ARG A 426 23.52 -13.17 -5.47
CA ARG A 426 23.81 -14.33 -4.64
C ARG A 426 24.06 -13.89 -3.20
N GLN A 427 23.51 -14.62 -2.23
CA GLN A 427 23.84 -14.40 -0.81
C GLN A 427 25.35 -14.46 -0.59
N THR A 428 25.88 -13.51 0.18
CA THR A 428 27.31 -13.50 0.53
C THR A 428 27.61 -14.30 1.80
N THR A 429 26.57 -14.55 2.59
CA THR A 429 26.60 -15.39 3.79
C THR A 429 25.58 -16.54 3.73
N ASP A 430 25.50 -17.35 4.78
CA ASP A 430 24.60 -18.49 4.91
C ASP A 430 24.76 -19.60 3.85
N ARG A 431 23.71 -19.84 3.05
CA ARG A 431 23.60 -20.94 2.09
C ARG A 431 24.02 -20.54 0.67
N PHE A 432 24.51 -19.29 0.49
CA PHE A 432 24.93 -18.74 -0.80
C PHE A 432 23.84 -18.86 -1.89
N LEU A 433 22.56 -18.71 -1.51
CA LEU A 433 21.43 -18.90 -2.42
C LEU A 433 21.41 -17.82 -3.50
N CYS A 434 21.06 -18.23 -4.71
CA CYS A 434 20.69 -17.39 -5.83
C CYS A 434 19.41 -17.97 -6.45
N LEU A 435 18.50 -17.13 -6.97
CA LEU A 435 17.24 -17.63 -7.55
C LEU A 435 17.46 -18.57 -8.74
N SER A 436 18.53 -18.36 -9.52
CA SER A 436 18.89 -19.25 -10.63
C SER A 436 19.20 -20.67 -10.16
N ASP A 437 19.68 -20.86 -8.93
CA ASP A 437 20.11 -22.18 -8.42
C ASP A 437 18.94 -23.16 -8.26
N PHE A 438 17.70 -22.67 -8.22
CA PHE A 438 16.50 -23.52 -8.10
C PHE A 438 16.07 -24.16 -9.42
N PHE A 439 16.76 -23.87 -10.53
CA PHE A 439 16.47 -24.39 -11.87
C PHE A 439 17.65 -25.19 -12.41
N ALA A 440 17.36 -26.17 -13.27
CA ALA A 440 18.36 -27.03 -13.89
C ALA A 440 19.43 -26.23 -14.65
N SER A 441 20.70 -26.56 -14.41
CA SER A 441 21.83 -25.88 -15.05
C SER A 441 21.98 -26.27 -16.51
N LYS A 442 22.49 -25.34 -17.32
CA LYS A 442 22.85 -25.62 -18.72
C LYS A 442 23.83 -26.79 -18.85
N GLU A 443 24.74 -26.94 -17.89
CA GLU A 443 25.71 -28.05 -17.81
C GLU A 443 25.04 -29.41 -17.61
N SER A 444 23.86 -29.46 -16.97
CA SER A 444 23.10 -30.70 -16.79
C SER A 444 22.52 -31.25 -18.09
N GLY A 445 22.48 -30.44 -19.16
CA GLY A 445 21.85 -30.76 -20.44
C GLY A 445 20.32 -30.85 -20.38
N LYS A 446 19.69 -30.59 -19.23
CA LYS A 446 18.24 -30.61 -19.04
C LYS A 446 17.67 -29.20 -19.18
N PHE A 447 16.50 -29.09 -19.80
CA PHE A 447 15.68 -27.88 -19.74
C PHE A 447 14.74 -27.95 -18.55
N ASP A 448 14.69 -26.86 -17.78
CA ASP A 448 13.71 -26.63 -16.72
C ASP A 448 12.55 -25.77 -17.24
N VAL A 449 11.56 -25.54 -16.39
CA VAL A 449 10.41 -24.68 -16.65
C VAL A 449 10.29 -23.63 -15.56
N VAL A 450 10.16 -22.38 -15.96
CA VAL A 450 9.78 -21.28 -15.08
C VAL A 450 8.37 -20.81 -15.41
N ALA A 451 7.56 -20.60 -14.38
CA ALA A 451 6.29 -19.91 -14.52
C ALA A 451 6.46 -18.44 -14.13
N MET A 452 5.75 -17.56 -14.82
CA MET A 452 5.68 -16.14 -14.49
C MET A 452 4.23 -15.69 -14.51
N MET A 453 3.87 -14.76 -13.65
CA MET A 453 2.53 -14.20 -13.59
C MET A 453 2.56 -12.71 -13.33
N LEU A 454 1.51 -12.03 -13.79
CA LEU A 454 1.16 -10.68 -13.40
C LEU A 454 -0.36 -10.59 -13.27
N VAL A 455 -0.81 -10.03 -12.16
CA VAL A 455 -2.23 -9.91 -11.80
C VAL A 455 -2.58 -8.45 -11.58
N THR A 456 -3.84 -8.08 -11.77
CA THR A 456 -4.34 -6.72 -11.53
C THR A 456 -5.80 -6.72 -11.10
N MET A 457 -6.20 -5.70 -10.34
CA MET A 457 -7.60 -5.36 -10.06
C MET A 457 -8.22 -4.40 -11.08
N GLY A 458 -7.45 -3.99 -12.10
CA GLY A 458 -7.90 -3.10 -13.17
C GLY A 458 -7.99 -1.63 -12.78
N ASN A 459 -8.09 -0.75 -13.78
CA ASN A 459 -8.07 0.71 -13.60
C ASN A 459 -9.26 1.24 -12.79
N ARG A 460 -10.39 0.51 -12.80
CA ARG A 460 -11.61 0.91 -12.08
C ARG A 460 -11.37 1.09 -10.59
N ALA A 461 -10.48 0.29 -10.00
CA ALA A 461 -10.10 0.41 -8.59
C ALA A 461 -9.43 1.76 -8.30
N SER A 462 -8.45 2.15 -9.12
CA SER A 462 -7.75 3.43 -8.96
C SER A 462 -8.69 4.62 -9.21
N GLU A 463 -9.56 4.54 -10.22
CA GLU A 463 -10.56 5.57 -10.53
C GLU A 463 -11.53 5.81 -9.38
N TYR A 464 -12.09 4.73 -8.81
CA TYR A 464 -13.05 4.84 -7.72
C TYR A 464 -12.38 5.30 -6.42
N SER A 465 -11.14 4.87 -6.14
CA SER A 465 -10.35 5.40 -5.03
C SER A 465 -10.15 6.91 -5.17
N LYS A 466 -9.75 7.38 -6.36
CA LYS A 466 -9.60 8.80 -6.66
C LYS A 466 -10.92 9.56 -6.45
N GLN A 467 -12.03 9.01 -6.91
CA GLN A 467 -13.36 9.60 -6.72
C GLN A 467 -13.71 9.76 -5.23
N LEU A 468 -13.44 8.74 -4.40
CA LEU A 468 -13.67 8.81 -2.96
C LEU A 468 -12.80 9.88 -2.28
N PHE A 469 -11.53 9.96 -2.68
CA PHE A 469 -10.62 10.97 -2.17
C PHE A 469 -11.07 12.40 -2.54
N GLU A 470 -11.36 12.66 -3.82
CA GLU A 470 -11.82 13.98 -4.31
C GLU A 470 -13.17 14.40 -3.72
N SER A 471 -14.03 13.44 -3.40
CA SER A 471 -15.32 13.68 -2.75
C SER A 471 -15.23 13.85 -1.23
N ASN A 472 -14.02 13.82 -0.66
CA ASN A 472 -13.75 13.87 0.79
C ASN A 472 -14.43 12.73 1.56
N ASN A 473 -14.62 11.55 0.96
CA ASN A 473 -15.07 10.33 1.62
C ASN A 473 -13.84 9.50 2.02
N TYR A 474 -13.06 10.03 2.95
CA TYR A 474 -11.75 9.53 3.35
C TYR A 474 -11.79 8.16 4.04
N LYS A 475 -12.80 7.90 4.87
CA LYS A 475 -12.99 6.60 5.53
C LYS A 475 -13.24 5.52 4.48
N ASP A 476 -14.17 5.80 3.56
CA ASP A 476 -14.51 4.88 2.47
C ASP A 476 -13.33 4.69 1.52
N TYR A 477 -12.57 5.76 1.24
CA TYR A 477 -11.31 5.71 0.48
C TYR A 477 -10.33 4.73 1.11
N LEU A 478 -10.03 4.88 2.40
CA LEU A 478 -9.10 3.99 3.11
C LEU A 478 -9.57 2.53 3.02
N TYR A 479 -10.85 2.28 3.29
CA TYR A 479 -11.39 0.94 3.29
C TYR A 479 -11.34 0.29 1.90
N PHE A 480 -11.86 1.00 0.88
CA PHE A 480 -11.88 0.50 -0.49
C PHE A 480 -10.47 0.32 -1.06
N HIS A 481 -9.60 1.31 -0.90
CA HIS A 481 -8.24 1.24 -1.41
C HIS A 481 -7.48 0.07 -0.76
N GLY A 482 -7.53 -0.05 0.57
CA GLY A 482 -6.89 -1.15 1.29
C GLY A 482 -7.39 -2.52 0.85
N LEU A 483 -8.70 -2.66 0.63
CA LEU A 483 -9.28 -3.90 0.09
C LEU A 483 -8.77 -4.18 -1.32
N SER A 484 -8.70 -3.17 -2.19
CA SER A 484 -8.25 -3.35 -3.58
C SER A 484 -6.79 -3.80 -3.68
N VAL A 485 -5.90 -3.27 -2.82
CA VAL A 485 -4.49 -3.69 -2.74
C VAL A 485 -4.38 -5.12 -2.22
N GLU A 486 -5.08 -5.46 -1.15
CA GLU A 486 -5.06 -6.83 -0.61
C GLU A 486 -5.71 -7.83 -1.58
N CYS A 487 -6.70 -7.42 -2.36
CA CYS A 487 -7.27 -8.25 -3.42
C CYS A 487 -6.27 -8.53 -4.55
N ALA A 488 -5.34 -7.62 -4.88
CA ALA A 488 -4.26 -7.90 -5.82
C ALA A 488 -3.34 -9.02 -5.29
N GLU A 489 -2.97 -8.96 -4.01
CA GLU A 489 -2.18 -10.01 -3.36
C GLU A 489 -2.94 -11.34 -3.21
N ALA A 490 -4.23 -11.28 -2.88
CA ALA A 490 -5.11 -12.45 -2.83
C ALA A 490 -5.21 -13.13 -4.20
N LEU A 491 -5.31 -12.33 -5.28
CA LEU A 491 -5.35 -12.86 -6.64
C LEU A 491 -4.02 -13.53 -7.00
N ALA A 492 -2.89 -12.94 -6.61
CA ALA A 492 -1.58 -13.56 -6.80
C ALA A 492 -1.46 -14.89 -6.04
N GLU A 493 -1.95 -14.97 -4.80
CA GLU A 493 -1.92 -16.21 -4.02
C GLU A 493 -2.84 -17.29 -4.61
N LEU A 494 -4.05 -16.90 -5.01
CA LEU A 494 -5.00 -17.76 -5.72
C LEU A 494 -4.39 -18.31 -7.02
N TRP A 495 -3.78 -17.44 -7.83
CA TRP A 495 -3.22 -17.86 -9.11
C TRP A 495 -1.95 -18.70 -8.94
N HIS A 496 -1.13 -18.38 -7.95
CA HIS A 496 0.02 -19.20 -7.59
C HIS A 496 -0.42 -20.61 -7.19
N LYS A 497 -1.53 -20.77 -6.45
CA LYS A 497 -2.10 -22.09 -6.17
C LYS A 497 -2.52 -22.82 -7.45
N LYS A 498 -3.21 -22.15 -8.38
CA LYS A 498 -3.58 -22.76 -9.68
C LYS A 498 -2.34 -23.21 -10.48
N ILE A 499 -1.27 -22.43 -10.48
CA ILE A 499 0.01 -22.83 -11.09
C ILE A 499 0.60 -24.07 -10.40
N ARG A 500 0.56 -24.16 -9.07
CA ARG A 500 1.00 -25.37 -8.34
C ARG A 500 0.15 -26.60 -8.67
N GLU A 501 -1.16 -26.43 -8.85
CA GLU A 501 -2.07 -27.49 -9.29
C GLU A 501 -1.73 -27.95 -10.72
N GLU A 502 -1.50 -27.01 -11.63
CA GLU A 502 -1.08 -27.28 -13.01
C GLU A 502 0.28 -27.98 -13.09
N PHE A 503 1.23 -27.64 -12.21
CA PHE A 503 2.50 -28.35 -12.07
C PHE A 503 2.39 -29.70 -11.35
N GLY A 504 1.24 -30.04 -10.77
CA GLY A 504 1.06 -31.27 -10.01
C GLY A 504 1.76 -31.31 -8.64
N ILE A 505 2.17 -30.15 -8.12
CA ILE A 505 2.91 -30.01 -6.84
C ILE A 505 2.05 -29.51 -5.67
N ALA A 506 0.78 -29.18 -5.93
CA ALA A 506 -0.17 -28.70 -4.91
C ALA A 506 -0.66 -29.77 -3.92
N SER A 507 -0.29 -31.04 -4.10
CA SER A 507 -0.67 -32.12 -3.16
C SER A 507 -0.10 -31.94 -1.75
N THR A 508 0.93 -31.11 -1.62
CA THR A 508 1.59 -30.76 -0.35
C THR A 508 1.12 -29.42 0.23
N ASP A 509 0.15 -28.76 -0.40
CA ASP A 509 -0.42 -27.51 0.10
C ASP A 509 -1.09 -27.71 1.46
N ALA A 510 -0.84 -26.78 2.38
CA ALA A 510 -1.49 -26.78 3.68
C ALA A 510 -3.01 -26.56 3.52
N LYS A 511 -3.80 -27.30 4.31
CA LYS A 511 -5.26 -27.17 4.34
C LYS A 511 -5.75 -25.87 4.99
N GLU A 512 -4.92 -25.26 5.82
CA GLU A 512 -5.23 -24.03 6.57
C GLU A 512 -4.70 -22.81 5.81
N MET A 513 -5.56 -21.83 5.51
CA MET A 513 -5.18 -20.59 4.82
C MET A 513 -4.02 -19.85 5.49
N LYS A 514 -4.00 -19.79 6.83
CA LYS A 514 -2.91 -19.16 7.59
C LYS A 514 -1.54 -19.80 7.30
N ARG A 515 -1.51 -21.12 7.07
CA ARG A 515 -0.28 -21.83 6.70
C ARG A 515 0.10 -21.57 5.24
N LEU A 516 -0.87 -21.42 4.34
CA LEU A 516 -0.57 -20.99 2.97
C LEU A 516 0.10 -19.61 2.95
N PHE A 517 -0.39 -18.65 3.76
CA PHE A 517 0.24 -17.33 3.86
C PHE A 517 1.68 -17.36 4.42
N SER A 518 2.05 -18.40 5.16
CA SER A 518 3.42 -18.64 5.68
C SER A 518 4.22 -19.64 4.83
N GLN A 519 3.89 -19.79 3.54
CA GLN A 519 4.56 -20.70 2.60
C GLN A 519 4.47 -22.19 2.98
N GLY A 520 3.35 -22.62 3.55
CA GLY A 520 3.01 -24.02 3.79
C GLY A 520 2.67 -24.79 2.51
N TYR A 521 3.46 -24.63 1.46
CA TYR A 521 3.34 -25.28 0.15
C TYR A 521 4.74 -25.50 -0.46
N GLN A 522 4.80 -26.33 -1.51
CA GLN A 522 5.99 -26.50 -2.34
C GLN A 522 6.20 -25.29 -3.27
N GLY A 523 7.44 -24.85 -3.41
CA GLY A 523 7.80 -23.72 -4.26
C GLY A 523 7.63 -22.35 -3.60
N SER A 524 7.84 -21.28 -4.36
CA SER A 524 7.78 -19.88 -3.90
C SER A 524 7.51 -18.91 -5.05
N ARG A 525 6.88 -17.76 -4.76
CA ARG A 525 6.64 -16.66 -5.73
C ARG A 525 7.53 -15.46 -5.43
N PHE A 526 8.47 -15.11 -6.30
CA PHE A 526 9.38 -13.98 -6.08
C PHE A 526 8.99 -12.79 -6.95
N SER A 527 8.73 -11.65 -6.33
CA SER A 527 8.31 -10.43 -7.03
C SER A 527 9.50 -9.49 -7.19
N PHE A 528 9.61 -8.84 -8.35
CA PHE A 528 10.70 -7.90 -8.61
C PHE A 528 10.68 -6.72 -7.63
N GLY A 529 11.87 -6.26 -7.24
CA GLY A 529 12.05 -5.21 -6.22
C GLY A 529 12.23 -5.76 -4.80
N TYR A 530 11.92 -7.04 -4.56
CA TYR A 530 12.17 -7.71 -3.28
C TYR A 530 13.62 -8.22 -3.17
N PRO A 531 14.13 -8.46 -1.95
CA PRO A 531 15.54 -8.80 -1.72
C PRO A 531 16.13 -9.88 -2.64
N ALA A 532 15.41 -10.96 -2.93
CA ALA A 532 15.89 -12.05 -3.78
C ALA A 532 15.95 -11.72 -5.28
N CYS A 533 15.17 -10.75 -5.75
CA CYS A 533 15.18 -10.24 -7.12
C CYS A 533 14.99 -8.71 -7.12
N PRO A 534 15.98 -7.96 -6.60
CA PRO A 534 15.81 -6.54 -6.25
C PRO A 534 15.75 -5.65 -7.49
N ASN A 535 16.15 -6.17 -8.65
CA ASN A 535 16.14 -5.38 -9.88
C ASN A 535 14.72 -5.25 -10.45
N LEU A 536 14.14 -4.06 -10.34
CA LEU A 536 12.85 -3.72 -10.95
C LEU A 536 12.91 -3.69 -12.49
N GLU A 537 14.07 -3.41 -13.09
CA GLU A 537 14.21 -3.37 -14.56
C GLU A 537 13.88 -4.69 -15.23
N ASP A 538 14.03 -5.81 -14.51
CA ASP A 538 13.67 -7.14 -14.98
C ASP A 538 12.16 -7.28 -15.25
N GLN A 539 11.32 -6.36 -14.76
CA GLN A 539 9.92 -6.25 -15.18
C GLN A 539 9.79 -6.08 -16.69
N SER A 540 10.70 -5.36 -17.35
CA SER A 540 10.68 -5.20 -18.82
C SER A 540 10.76 -6.55 -19.55
N LYS A 541 11.56 -7.49 -19.02
CA LYS A 541 11.69 -8.85 -19.56
C LYS A 541 10.44 -9.67 -19.27
N LEU A 542 9.81 -9.51 -18.10
CA LEU A 542 8.51 -10.11 -17.80
C LEU A 542 7.42 -9.58 -18.74
N PHE A 543 7.42 -8.28 -19.04
CA PHE A 543 6.49 -7.67 -20.00
C PHE A 543 6.70 -8.24 -21.40
N GLU A 544 7.95 -8.42 -21.82
CA GLU A 544 8.27 -9.04 -23.10
C GLU A 544 7.75 -10.50 -23.21
N LEU A 545 7.72 -11.24 -22.10
CA LEU A 545 7.27 -12.63 -22.05
C LEU A 545 5.75 -12.76 -21.94
N LEU A 546 5.13 -11.97 -21.07
CA LEU A 546 3.71 -12.10 -20.72
C LEU A 546 2.80 -11.18 -21.53
N GLN A 547 3.30 -10.06 -22.04
CA GLN A 547 2.49 -8.99 -22.65
C GLN A 547 1.29 -8.57 -21.76
N PRO A 548 1.54 -8.02 -20.56
CA PRO A 548 0.51 -7.60 -19.60
C PRO A 548 -0.38 -6.45 -20.07
N GLU A 549 0.01 -5.75 -21.14
CA GLU A 549 -0.81 -4.74 -21.79
C GLU A 549 -2.15 -5.32 -22.24
N ARG A 550 -2.20 -6.64 -22.51
CA ARG A 550 -3.44 -7.38 -22.82
C ARG A 550 -4.47 -7.35 -21.69
N ILE A 551 -4.05 -7.14 -20.44
CA ILE A 551 -4.95 -6.98 -19.29
C ILE A 551 -4.99 -5.53 -18.78
N GLY A 552 -4.46 -4.58 -19.56
CA GLY A 552 -4.46 -3.15 -19.26
C GLY A 552 -3.42 -2.72 -18.24
N VAL A 553 -2.38 -3.53 -18.00
CA VAL A 553 -1.26 -3.16 -17.12
C VAL A 553 -0.11 -2.59 -17.95
N GLU A 554 0.36 -1.42 -17.56
CA GLU A 554 1.47 -0.70 -18.17
C GLU A 554 2.67 -0.61 -17.22
N LEU A 555 3.83 -0.28 -17.79
CA LEU A 555 5.08 -0.13 -17.06
C LEU A 555 5.53 1.34 -17.09
N THR A 556 5.89 1.90 -15.94
CA THR A 556 6.47 3.25 -15.86
C THR A 556 7.92 3.28 -16.35
N GLU A 557 8.48 4.48 -16.54
CA GLU A 557 9.91 4.68 -16.84
C GLU A 557 10.83 4.04 -15.77
N GLU A 558 10.37 3.98 -14.52
CA GLU A 558 11.08 3.33 -13.40
C GLU A 558 10.59 1.91 -13.12
N PHE A 559 9.97 1.26 -14.11
CA PHE A 559 9.60 -0.15 -14.07
C PHE A 559 8.54 -0.52 -13.02
N GLN A 560 7.64 0.41 -12.70
CA GLN A 560 6.50 0.15 -11.82
C GLN A 560 5.25 -0.23 -12.60
N LEU A 561 4.38 -1.02 -11.99
CA LEU A 561 3.12 -1.46 -12.60
C LEU A 561 2.03 -0.39 -12.46
N VAL A 562 1.25 -0.19 -13.52
CA VAL A 562 0.09 0.70 -13.54
C VAL A 562 -1.10 -0.09 -14.09
N PRO A 563 -2.24 -0.21 -13.38
CA PRO A 563 -2.54 0.41 -12.09
C PRO A 563 -1.74 -0.21 -10.94
N GLU A 564 -1.58 0.53 -9.85
CA GLU A 564 -0.78 0.12 -8.68
C GLU A 564 -1.36 -1.12 -7.96
N GLN A 565 -2.66 -1.39 -8.10
CA GLN A 565 -3.30 -2.62 -7.62
C GLN A 565 -2.96 -3.82 -8.50
N SER A 566 -1.67 -4.02 -8.75
CA SER A 566 -1.09 -5.06 -9.59
C SER A 566 0.16 -5.64 -8.94
N THR A 567 0.39 -6.93 -9.12
CA THR A 567 1.60 -7.59 -8.63
C THR A 567 2.07 -8.63 -9.64
N SER A 568 3.36 -8.88 -9.67
CA SER A 568 4.02 -9.74 -10.65
C SER A 568 5.03 -10.64 -9.97
N ALA A 569 5.17 -11.87 -10.41
CA ALA A 569 6.12 -12.80 -9.81
C ALA A 569 6.71 -13.81 -10.79
N ILE A 570 7.94 -14.21 -10.47
CA ILE A 570 8.56 -15.45 -10.94
C ILE A 570 8.17 -16.57 -9.97
N ILE A 571 7.68 -17.67 -10.50
CA ILE A 571 7.30 -18.86 -9.72
C ILE A 571 8.40 -19.90 -9.81
N VAL A 572 8.93 -20.25 -8.64
CA VAL A 572 9.94 -21.29 -8.46
C VAL A 572 9.25 -22.53 -7.91
N HIS A 573 9.28 -23.64 -8.63
CA HIS A 573 8.61 -24.89 -8.24
C HIS A 573 9.44 -25.78 -7.29
N HIS A 574 10.73 -25.46 -7.13
CA HIS A 574 11.69 -26.27 -6.38
C HIS A 574 11.26 -26.45 -4.91
N PRO A 575 11.33 -27.66 -4.32
CA PRO A 575 10.82 -27.94 -2.98
C PRO A 575 11.59 -27.26 -1.85
N GLN A 576 12.86 -26.95 -2.08
CA GLN A 576 13.67 -26.17 -1.13
C GLN A 576 13.55 -24.65 -1.31
N ALA A 577 12.72 -24.16 -2.23
CA ALA A 577 12.52 -22.72 -2.41
C ALA A 577 11.71 -22.15 -1.24
N LYS A 578 12.29 -21.14 -0.59
CA LYS A 578 11.69 -20.31 0.46
C LYS A 578 12.17 -18.88 0.25
N TYR A 579 11.48 -17.90 0.84
CA TYR A 579 11.99 -16.54 0.84
C TYR A 579 13.34 -16.46 1.56
N PHE A 580 14.26 -15.69 0.98
CA PHE A 580 15.56 -15.41 1.55
C PHE A 580 15.96 -13.97 1.23
N ASN A 581 16.85 -13.43 2.05
CA ASN A 581 17.44 -12.12 1.87
C ASN A 581 18.85 -12.28 1.29
N VAL A 582 19.29 -11.36 0.45
CA VAL A 582 20.56 -11.44 -0.29
C VAL A 582 21.77 -11.00 0.55
N LYS A 583 21.53 -10.45 1.74
CA LYS A 583 22.58 -9.97 2.66
C LYS A 583 23.73 -10.97 2.82
#